data_AF-A0A937CSC4-F1
#
_entry.id   AF-A0A937CSC4-F1
#
_cell.length_a   1.000
_cell.length_b   1.000
_cell.length_c   1.000
_cell.angle_alpha   90.00
_cell.angle_beta   90.00
_cell.angle_gamma   90.00
#
_symmetry.space_group_name_H-M   'P 1'
#
loop_
_entity.id
_entity.type
_entity.pdbx_description
1 polymer ?
#
loop_
_entity_poly.entity_id
_entity_poly.type
_entity_poly.pdbx_seq_one_letter_code
_entity_poly.pdbx_strand_id
1 'polypeptide(L)'
;MSQRTHPIDQAKHKTSEVQHELEVASAELGLTHGALERELPADVKQQSDIAWAIRQNAELERKVQQAAEDLEEVTELLEQAKDGGA
;
A
#
# COMPACT_ATOMS: atom_id res chain seq x y z
N MET A 1 23.38 5.83 27.67
CA MET A 1 22.37 6.90 27.61
C MET A 1 21.33 6.48 26.58
N SER A 2 20.16 6.01 27.02
CA SER A 2 19.08 5.62 26.10
C SER A 2 18.42 6.89 25.59
N GLN A 3 18.75 7.31 24.37
CA GLN A 3 18.02 8.36 23.67
C GLN A 3 16.59 7.86 23.49
N ARG A 4 15.64 8.42 24.26
CA ARG A 4 14.22 8.23 24.00
C ARG A 4 13.95 8.97 22.69
N THR A 5 13.79 8.23 21.60
CA THR A 5 13.29 8.79 20.35
C THR A 5 11.94 9.44 20.62
N HIS A 6 11.75 10.66 20.10
CA HIS A 6 10.51 11.41 20.29
C HIS A 6 9.34 10.58 19.70
N PRO A 7 8.15 10.54 20.32
CA PRO A 7 7.03 9.76 19.80
C PRO A 7 6.69 10.07 18.33
N ILE A 8 6.85 11.34 17.92
CA ILE A 8 6.67 11.74 16.51
C ILE A 8 7.72 11.09 15.59
N ASP A 9 8.98 11.00 16.01
CA ASP A 9 10.02 10.34 15.21
C ASP A 9 9.76 8.84 15.06
N GLN A 10 9.23 8.19 16.11
CA GLN A 10 8.80 6.79 16.04
C GLN A 10 7.60 6.61 15.11
N ALA A 11 6.61 7.51 15.18
CA ALA A 11 5.45 7.50 14.30
C ALA A 11 5.85 7.69 12.83
N LYS A 12 6.75 8.64 12.54
CA LYS A 12 7.29 8.84 11.19
C LYS A 12 8.01 7.61 10.66
N HIS A 13 8.90 7.02 11.47
CA HIS A 13 9.62 5.81 11.07
C HIS A 13 8.65 4.68 10.74
N LYS A 14 7.66 4.45 11.62
CA LYS A 14 6.69 3.39 11.39
C LYS A 14 5.79 3.65 10.17
N THR A 15 5.41 4.90 9.94
CA THR A 15 4.61 5.30 8.78
C THR A 15 5.37 5.03 7.48
N SER A 16 6.65 5.40 7.43
CA SER A 16 7.51 5.15 6.27
C SER A 16 7.74 3.64 6.03
N GLU A 17 7.95 2.85 7.07
CA GLU A 17 8.04 1.38 6.94
C GLU A 17 6.77 0.78 6.32
N VAL A 18 5.60 1.17 6.84
CA VAL A 18 4.32 0.63 6.36
C VAL A 18 4.01 1.13 4.95
N GLN A 19 4.32 2.38 4.62
CA GLN A 19 4.19 2.91 3.27
C GLN A 19 5.01 2.07 2.28
N HIS A 20 6.27 1.78 2.60
CA HIS A 20 7.12 0.94 1.75
C HIS A 20 6.58 -0.48 1.59
N GLU A 21 6.10 -1.10 2.69
CA GLU A 21 5.47 -2.42 2.64
C GLU A 21 4.23 -2.43 1.73
N LEU A 22 3.42 -1.37 1.76
CA LEU A 22 2.24 -1.23 0.91
C LEU A 22 2.61 -1.01 -0.56
N GLU A 23 3.63 -0.21 -0.87
CA GLU A 23 4.12 -0.02 -2.24
C GLU A 23 4.60 -1.35 -2.85
N VAL A 24 5.36 -2.14 -2.09
CA VAL A 24 5.81 -3.47 -2.51
C VAL A 24 4.62 -4.39 -2.73
N ALA A 25 3.68 -4.44 -1.79
CA ALA A 25 2.48 -5.27 -1.92
C ALA A 25 1.63 -4.86 -3.14
N SER A 26 1.50 -3.56 -3.41
CA SER A 26 0.81 -3.01 -4.58
C SER A 26 1.46 -3.51 -5.88
N ALA A 27 2.79 -3.39 -5.97
CA ALA A 27 3.55 -3.86 -7.14
C ALA A 27 3.42 -5.37 -7.34
N GLU A 28 3.51 -6.18 -6.28
CA GLU A 28 3.34 -7.63 -6.34
C GLU A 28 1.92 -8.04 -6.77
N LEU A 29 0.90 -7.33 -6.27
CA LEU A 29 -0.49 -7.53 -6.68
C LEU A 29 -0.69 -7.20 -8.16
N GLY A 30 -0.14 -6.09 -8.65
CA GLY A 30 -0.20 -5.70 -10.05
C GLY A 30 0.47 -6.72 -10.98
N LEU A 31 1.64 -7.24 -10.60
CA LEU A 31 2.32 -8.31 -11.35
C LEU A 31 1.50 -9.59 -11.39
N THR A 32 0.94 -9.99 -10.25
CA THR A 32 0.12 -11.21 -10.13
C THR A 32 -1.17 -11.09 -10.94
N HIS A 33 -1.87 -9.96 -10.81
CA HIS A 33 -3.07 -9.65 -11.56
C HIS A 33 -2.78 -9.63 -13.07
N GLY A 34 -1.75 -8.92 -13.52
CA GLY A 34 -1.36 -8.86 -14.93
C GLY A 34 -0.96 -10.23 -15.50
N ALA A 35 -0.30 -11.08 -14.72
CA ALA A 35 0.01 -12.45 -15.13
C ALA A 35 -1.26 -13.29 -15.29
N LEU A 36 -2.20 -13.23 -14.35
CA LEU A 36 -3.48 -13.93 -14.45
C LEU A 36 -4.28 -13.44 -15.66
N GLU A 37 -4.33 -12.12 -15.89
CA GLU A 37 -5.00 -11.54 -17.06
C GLU A 37 -4.33 -11.90 -18.38
N ARG A 38 -3.03 -12.15 -18.43
CA ARG A 38 -2.35 -12.52 -19.68
C ARG A 38 -2.42 -14.01 -19.96
N GLU A 39 -2.14 -14.84 -18.96
CA GLU A 39 -1.89 -16.27 -19.14
C GLU A 39 -3.14 -17.14 -19.04
N LEU A 40 -4.24 -16.66 -18.43
CA LEU A 40 -5.46 -17.45 -18.35
C LEU A 40 -6.17 -17.56 -19.73
N PRO A 41 -6.60 -18.76 -20.14
CA PRO A 41 -7.45 -18.93 -21.31
C PRO A 41 -8.75 -18.12 -21.23
N ALA A 42 -9.27 -17.67 -22.37
CA ALA A 42 -10.42 -16.75 -22.42
C ALA A 42 -11.73 -17.37 -21.88
N ASP A 43 -11.90 -18.68 -22.04
CA ASP A 43 -13.00 -19.47 -21.49
C ASP A 43 -12.90 -19.60 -19.96
N VAL A 44 -11.68 -19.70 -19.43
CA VAL A 44 -11.41 -19.73 -17.98
C VAL A 44 -11.63 -18.37 -17.34
N LYS A 45 -11.21 -17.27 -17.99
CA LYS A 45 -11.46 -15.89 -17.52
C LYS A 45 -12.94 -15.54 -17.43
N GLN A 46 -13.80 -16.17 -18.23
CA GLN A 46 -15.25 -15.95 -18.21
C GLN A 46 -15.95 -16.73 -17.11
N GLN A 47 -15.27 -17.66 -16.44
CA GLN A 47 -15.83 -18.34 -15.28
C GLN A 47 -16.06 -17.32 -14.17
N SER A 48 -17.29 -17.26 -13.65
CA SER A 48 -17.76 -16.20 -12.75
C SER A 48 -16.82 -15.98 -11.56
N ASP A 49 -16.33 -17.06 -10.94
CA ASP A 49 -15.50 -16.98 -9.74
C ASP A 49 -14.09 -16.44 -10.06
N ILE A 50 -13.53 -16.81 -11.21
CA ILE A 50 -12.22 -16.35 -11.67
C ILE A 50 -12.32 -14.89 -12.13
N ALA A 51 -13.35 -14.53 -12.89
CA ALA A 51 -13.64 -13.15 -13.29
C ALA A 51 -13.85 -12.23 -12.09
N TRP A 52 -14.49 -12.75 -11.03
CA TRP A 52 -14.66 -12.03 -9.78
C TRP A 52 -13.32 -11.84 -9.06
N ALA A 53 -12.52 -12.90 -8.91
CA ALA A 53 -11.21 -12.83 -8.25
C ALA A 53 -10.24 -11.87 -8.96
N ILE A 54 -10.20 -11.90 -10.30
CA ILE A 54 -9.38 -10.97 -11.10
C ILE A 54 -9.77 -9.51 -10.83
N ARG A 55 -11.08 -9.20 -10.83
CA ARG A 55 -11.58 -7.85 -10.53
C ARG A 55 -11.29 -7.43 -9.09
N GLN A 56 -11.43 -8.35 -8.14
CA GLN A 56 -11.14 -8.07 -6.74
C GLN A 56 -9.65 -7.80 -6.51
N ASN A 57 -8.75 -8.48 -7.20
CA ASN A 57 -7.32 -8.19 -7.11
C ASN A 57 -7.00 -6.77 -7.59
N ALA A 58 -7.61 -6.32 -8.69
CA ALA A 58 -7.45 -4.95 -9.18
C ALA A 58 -8.06 -3.88 -8.24
N GLU A 59 -9.13 -4.23 -7.51
CA GLU A 59 -9.68 -3.37 -6.46
C GLU A 59 -8.77 -3.30 -5.22
N LEU A 60 -8.19 -4.43 -4.81
CA LEU A 60 -7.27 -4.50 -3.70
C LEU A 60 -5.97 -3.74 -3.99
N GLU A 61 -5.40 -3.89 -5.20
CA GLU A 61 -4.24 -3.13 -5.65
C GLU A 61 -4.48 -1.62 -5.50
N ARG A 62 -5.61 -1.12 -5.99
CA ARG A 62 -5.98 0.30 -5.84
C ARG A 62 -6.11 0.75 -4.38
N LYS A 63 -6.67 -0.09 -3.51
CA LYS A 63 -6.80 0.23 -2.08
C LYS A 63 -5.46 0.25 -1.36
N VAL A 64 -4.55 -0.66 -1.72
CA VAL A 64 -3.20 -0.72 -1.17
C VAL A 64 -2.40 0.50 -1.62
N GLN A 65 -2.50 0.88 -2.90
CA GLN A 65 -1.89 2.09 -3.42
C GLN A 65 -2.41 3.35 -2.71
N GLN A 66 -3.73 3.50 -2.57
CA GLN A 66 -4.32 4.62 -1.85
C GLN A 66 -3.85 4.69 -0.39
N ALA A 67 -3.75 3.54 0.28
CA ALA A 67 -3.25 3.50 1.65
C ALA A 67 -1.78 3.96 1.76
N ALA A 68 -0.95 3.68 0.76
CA ALA A 68 0.43 4.19 0.71
C ALA A 68 0.45 5.72 0.54
N GLU A 69 -0.41 6.27 -0.31
CA GLU A 69 -0.57 7.72 -0.50
C GLU A 69 -1.09 8.41 0.76
N ASP A 70 -2.08 7.84 1.43
CA ASP A 70 -2.61 8.37 2.70
C ASP A 70 -1.53 8.40 3.81
N LEU A 71 -0.62 7.42 3.82
CA LEU A 71 0.52 7.42 4.76
C LEU A 71 1.58 8.47 4.41
N GLU A 72 1.70 8.87 3.14
CA GLU A 72 2.53 10.01 2.74
C GLU A 72 1.99 11.30 3.39
N GLU A 73 0.68 11.54 3.27
CA GLU A 73 0.02 12.69 3.89
C GLU A 73 0.18 12.68 5.43
N VAL A 74 0.03 11.52 6.08
CA VAL A 74 0.27 11.38 7.52
C VAL A 74 1.70 11.72 7.88
N THR A 75 2.68 11.33 7.06
CA THR A 75 4.10 11.65 7.28
C THR A 75 4.34 13.16 7.22
N GLU A 76 3.75 13.85 6.24
CA GLU A 76 3.82 15.32 6.14
C GLU A 76 3.17 16.01 7.34
N LEU A 77 2.01 15.54 7.80
CA LEU A 77 1.33 16.08 8.98
C LEU A 77 2.16 15.88 10.26
N LEU A 78 2.85 14.74 10.39
CA LEU A 78 3.77 14.49 11.51
C LEU A 78 4.99 15.42 11.47
N GLU A 79 5.48 15.81 10.29
CA GLU A 79 6.54 16.81 10.15
C GLU A 79 6.07 18.20 10.59
N GLN A 80 4.92 18.64 10.09
CA GLN A 80 4.33 19.92 10.46
C GLN A 80 4.05 20.01 11.98
N ALA A 81 3.58 18.92 12.58
CA ALA A 81 3.33 18.86 14.03
C ALA A 81 4.61 18.93 14.87
N LYS A 82 5.74 18.44 14.34
CA LYS A 82 7.04 18.55 15.00
C LYS A 82 7.58 19.99 14.95
N ASP A 83 7.43 20.65 13.82
CA ASP A 83 7.96 21.99 13.58
C ASP A 83 7.08 23.11 14.19
N GLY A 84 5.77 22.89 14.28
CA GLY A 84 4.81 23.80 14.92
C GLY A 84 4.69 23.65 16.44
N GLY A 85 5.39 22.68 17.04
CA GLY A 85 5.37 22.39 18.48
C GLY A 85 6.54 22.97 19.29
N ALA A 86 7.34 23.87 18.71
CA ALA A 86 8.48 24.52 19.36
C ALA A 86 8.14 25.88 20.01
#